data_AF-A0A7Y1VBC0-F1
#
_entry.id   AF-A0A7Y1VBC0-F1
#
_cell.length_a   1.000
_cell.length_b   1.000
_cell.length_c   1.000
_cell.angle_alpha   90.00
_cell.angle_beta   90.00
_cell.angle_gamma   90.00
#
_symmetry.space_group_name_H-M   'P 1'
#
loop_
_entity.id
_entity.type
_entity.pdbx_description
1 polymer ?
#
loop_
_entity_poly.entity_id
_entity_poly.type
_entity_poly.pdbx_seq_one_letter_code
_entity_poly.pdbx_strand_id
1 'polypeptide(L)'
;LSSNVLLPKKTIDIPEEIIFDSETMSAIGLILNELITNSYKYAFKPNEDNFLELSISKDKEVYTLVYSDSGPGLPNDFDIEFCDSLGMQLIHILTGQINGEITYTNDGKSTFRIKFKKAEPIVDS
;
A
#
# COMPACT_ATOMS: atom_id res chain seq x y z
N LEU A 1 -29.94 -14.07 -8.60
CA LEU A 1 -28.79 -13.21 -8.93
C LEU A 1 -27.69 -13.52 -7.93
N SER A 2 -26.88 -14.54 -8.21
CA SER A 2 -25.67 -14.83 -7.43
C SER A 2 -24.70 -13.68 -7.69
N SER A 3 -24.61 -12.74 -6.76
CA SER A 3 -23.54 -11.75 -6.77
C SER A 3 -22.22 -12.51 -6.69
N ASN A 4 -21.41 -12.41 -7.75
CA ASN A 4 -20.00 -12.83 -7.72
C ASN A 4 -19.25 -11.85 -6.82
N VAL A 5 -19.48 -11.94 -5.50
CA VAL A 5 -18.78 -11.13 -4.52
C VAL A 5 -17.35 -11.64 -4.47
N LEU A 6 -16.41 -10.80 -4.87
CA LEU A 6 -14.99 -11.07 -4.70
C LEU A 6 -14.66 -10.88 -3.21
N LEU A 7 -14.42 -12.00 -2.53
CA LEU A 7 -14.05 -12.02 -1.11
C LEU A 7 -12.64 -12.59 -0.98
N PRO A 8 -11.59 -11.74 -1.00
CA PRO A 8 -10.23 -12.22 -0.76
C PRO A 8 -10.07 -12.66 0.70
N LYS A 9 -9.18 -13.62 0.94
CA LYS A 9 -8.62 -13.87 2.28
C LYS A 9 -7.86 -12.62 2.71
N LYS A 10 -8.05 -12.17 3.95
CA LYS A 10 -7.43 -10.94 4.47
C LYS A 10 -6.56 -11.28 5.66
N THR A 11 -5.29 -10.88 5.58
CA THR A 11 -4.34 -10.97 6.69
C THR A 11 -3.91 -9.54 7.03
N ILE A 12 -4.15 -9.12 8.27
CA ILE A 12 -3.79 -7.77 8.74
C ILE A 12 -2.94 -7.92 9.99
N ASP A 13 -1.70 -7.44 9.94
CA ASP A 13 -0.72 -7.50 11.03
C ASP A 13 -0.22 -6.08 11.36
N ILE A 14 -0.85 -5.46 12.35
CA ILE A 14 -0.60 -4.09 12.76
C ILE A 14 -0.44 -4.06 14.29
N PRO A 15 0.74 -3.66 14.81
CA PRO A 15 0.95 -3.47 16.25
C PRO A 15 0.00 -2.42 16.84
N GLU A 16 -0.54 -2.70 18.03
CA GLU A 16 -1.50 -1.80 18.72
C GLU A 16 -0.91 -0.43 19.08
N GLU A 17 0.41 -0.33 19.24
CA GLU A 17 1.11 0.87 19.74
C GLU A 17 1.52 1.86 18.64
N ILE A 18 1.10 1.66 17.39
CA ILE A 18 1.44 2.55 16.29
C ILE A 18 0.46 3.70 16.21
N ILE A 19 0.95 4.92 16.49
CA ILE A 19 0.18 6.15 16.42
C ILE A 19 0.86 7.12 15.45
N PHE A 20 0.10 7.53 14.45
CA PHE A 20 0.48 8.55 13.47
C PHE A 20 -0.27 9.85 13.70
N ASP A 21 0.34 10.96 13.28
CA ASP A 21 -0.39 12.22 13.15
C ASP A 21 -1.45 12.14 12.04
N SER A 22 -2.34 13.14 12.01
CA SER A 22 -3.45 13.18 11.07
C SER A 22 -3.00 13.24 9.60
N GLU A 23 -1.87 13.86 9.31
CA GLU A 23 -1.35 14.02 7.95
C GLU A 23 -0.84 12.67 7.42
N THR A 24 0.01 12.00 8.21
CA THR A 24 0.50 10.65 7.93
C THR A 24 -0.64 9.66 7.79
N MET A 25 -1.65 9.72 8.67
CA MET A 25 -2.81 8.83 8.59
C MET A 25 -3.66 9.07 7.34
N SER A 26 -3.81 10.34 6.93
CA SER A 26 -4.54 10.69 5.71
C SER A 26 -3.82 10.16 4.46
N ALA A 27 -2.50 10.34 4.40
CA ALA A 27 -1.68 9.82 3.31
C ALA A 27 -1.75 8.29 3.22
N ILE A 28 -1.53 7.58 4.34
CA ILE A 28 -1.63 6.12 4.41
C ILE A 28 -3.04 5.64 3.99
N GLY A 29 -4.09 6.27 4.49
CA GLY A 29 -5.47 5.89 4.17
C GLY A 29 -5.79 5.98 2.68
N LEU A 30 -5.34 7.06 2.03
CA LEU A 30 -5.51 7.25 0.59
C LEU A 30 -4.66 6.28 -0.23
N ILE A 31 -3.40 6.04 0.17
CA ILE A 31 -2.54 5.04 -0.48
C ILE A 31 -3.19 3.66 -0.42
N LEU A 32 -3.64 3.23 0.77
CA LEU A 32 -4.31 1.94 0.94
C LEU A 32 -5.60 1.87 0.11
N ASN A 33 -6.39 2.94 0.06
CA ASN A 33 -7.59 2.98 -0.77
C ASN A 33 -7.28 2.71 -2.25
N GLU A 34 -6.24 3.35 -2.80
CA GLU A 34 -5.84 3.12 -4.18
C GLU A 34 -5.31 1.71 -4.42
N LEU A 35 -4.45 1.20 -3.53
CA LEU A 35 -3.93 -0.18 -3.62
C LEU A 35 -5.06 -1.21 -3.56
N ILE A 36 -5.95 -1.10 -2.58
CA ILE A 36 -7.13 -1.97 -2.43
C ILE A 36 -8.01 -1.89 -3.68
N THR A 37 -8.30 -0.69 -4.14
CA THR A 37 -9.13 -0.47 -5.35
C THR A 37 -8.49 -1.13 -6.57
N ASN A 38 -7.18 -1.03 -6.74
CA ASN A 38 -6.45 -1.67 -7.82
C ASN A 38 -6.49 -3.19 -7.73
N SER A 39 -6.38 -3.77 -6.53
CA SER A 39 -6.53 -5.22 -6.36
C SER A 39 -7.93 -5.70 -6.76
N TYR A 40 -9.00 -4.99 -6.38
CA TYR A 40 -10.36 -5.35 -6.83
C TYR A 40 -10.56 -5.21 -8.35
N LYS A 41 -9.94 -4.20 -8.97
CA LYS A 41 -10.07 -3.97 -10.42
C LYS A 41 -9.26 -4.98 -11.24
N TYR A 42 -8.04 -5.27 -10.82
CA TYR A 42 -7.05 -5.94 -11.67
C TYR A 42 -6.63 -7.31 -11.13
N ALA A 43 -6.46 -7.45 -9.81
CA ALA A 43 -5.96 -8.67 -9.18
C ALA A 43 -7.04 -9.74 -8.98
N PHE A 44 -8.17 -9.40 -8.36
CA PHE A 44 -9.11 -10.40 -7.86
C PHE A 44 -10.01 -10.96 -8.96
N LYS A 45 -10.16 -12.29 -8.99
CA LYS A 45 -10.98 -13.01 -9.98
C LYS A 45 -11.94 -14.00 -9.30
N PRO A 46 -13.15 -14.23 -9.86
CA PRO A 46 -14.06 -15.23 -9.33
C PRO A 46 -13.43 -16.63 -9.36
N ASN A 47 -13.64 -17.41 -8.29
CA ASN A 47 -13.14 -18.80 -8.15
C ASN A 47 -11.60 -18.97 -8.10
N GLU A 48 -10.84 -17.89 -7.91
CA GLU A 48 -9.40 -17.94 -7.64
C GLU A 48 -9.11 -17.81 -6.14
N ASP A 49 -7.92 -18.26 -5.70
CA ASP A 49 -7.45 -18.09 -4.32
C ASP A 49 -6.95 -16.65 -4.07
N ASN A 50 -7.90 -15.72 -4.03
CA ASN A 50 -7.60 -14.31 -3.85
C ASN A 50 -7.14 -14.03 -2.41
N PHE A 51 -6.09 -13.23 -2.26
CA PHE A 51 -5.65 -12.75 -0.96
C PHE A 51 -5.26 -11.27 -0.98
N LEU A 52 -5.34 -10.68 0.20
CA LEU A 52 -4.83 -9.36 0.53
C LEU A 52 -4.11 -9.46 1.87
N GLU A 53 -2.86 -9.02 1.90
CA GLU A 53 -2.05 -8.94 3.10
C GLU A 53 -1.67 -7.49 3.36
N LEU A 54 -1.87 -7.03 4.59
CA LEU A 54 -1.47 -5.71 5.05
C LEU A 54 -0.67 -5.89 6.31
N SER A 55 0.53 -5.33 6.36
CA SER A 55 1.27 -5.23 7.61
C SER A 55 1.93 -3.89 7.77
N ILE A 56 2.16 -3.53 9.02
CA ILE A 56 3.03 -2.41 9.36
C ILE A 56 3.95 -2.82 10.50
N SER A 57 5.22 -2.50 10.35
CA SER A 57 6.22 -2.74 11.38
C SER A 57 7.04 -1.48 11.64
N LYS A 58 7.61 -1.40 12.84
CA LYS A 58 8.50 -0.33 13.25
C LYS A 58 9.85 -0.93 13.64
N ASP A 59 10.92 -0.43 13.02
CA ASP A 59 12.30 -0.66 13.46
C ASP A 59 12.94 0.69 13.77
N LYS A 60 13.23 0.94 15.04
CA LYS A 60 13.66 2.25 15.56
C LYS A 60 12.69 3.34 15.11
N GLU A 61 13.12 4.32 14.33
CA GLU A 61 12.29 5.43 13.84
C GLU A 61 11.72 5.21 12.43
N VAL A 62 11.93 4.03 11.85
CA VAL A 62 11.48 3.71 10.49
C VAL A 62 10.28 2.78 10.55
N TYR A 63 9.20 3.23 9.94
CA TYR A 63 7.99 2.45 9.71
C TYR A 63 8.07 1.79 8.34
N THR A 64 7.63 0.54 8.24
CA THR A 64 7.50 -0.18 6.97
C THR A 64 6.06 -0.64 6.83
N LEU A 65 5.33 -0.02 5.91
CA LEU A 65 4.01 -0.46 5.47
C LEU A 65 4.18 -1.42 4.30
N VAL A 66 3.60 -2.61 4.38
CA VAL A 66 3.61 -3.62 3.32
C VAL A 66 2.18 -3.96 2.94
N TYR A 67 1.88 -3.84 1.66
CA TYR A 67 0.64 -4.27 1.05
C TYR A 67 0.96 -5.35 0.01
N SER A 68 0.32 -6.51 0.09
CA SER A 68 0.45 -7.56 -0.92
C SER A 68 -0.91 -8.06 -1.38
N ASP A 69 -1.02 -8.42 -2.66
CA ASP A 69 -2.20 -9.07 -3.21
C ASP A 69 -1.84 -10.23 -4.14
N SER A 70 -2.86 -11.03 -4.46
CA SER A 70 -2.78 -12.18 -5.37
C SER A 70 -2.82 -11.82 -6.86
N GLY A 71 -2.55 -10.56 -7.20
CA GLY A 71 -2.60 -10.07 -8.56
C GLY A 71 -1.43 -10.55 -9.40
N PRO A 72 -1.56 -10.45 -10.74
CA PRO A 72 -0.50 -10.83 -11.66
C PRO A 72 0.76 -9.94 -11.57
N GLY A 73 0.65 -8.85 -10.80
CA GLY A 73 1.64 -7.80 -10.65
C GLY A 73 1.56 -6.74 -11.75
N LEU A 74 2.53 -5.83 -11.71
CA LEU A 74 2.66 -4.73 -12.66
C LEU A 74 3.40 -5.20 -13.93
N PRO A 75 3.15 -4.57 -15.08
CA PRO A 75 3.90 -4.83 -16.31
C PRO A 75 5.42 -4.72 -16.11
N ASN A 76 6.22 -5.48 -16.89
CA ASN A 76 7.67 -5.49 -16.74
C ASN A 76 8.35 -4.14 -17.05
N ASP A 77 7.69 -3.31 -17.85
CA ASP A 77 8.08 -1.95 -18.21
C ASP A 77 7.46 -0.89 -17.29
N PHE A 78 6.80 -1.32 -16.20
CA PHE A 78 6.18 -0.42 -15.25
C PHE A 78 7.24 0.27 -14.41
N ASP A 79 7.37 1.58 -14.61
CA ASP A 79 8.16 2.45 -13.76
C ASP A 79 7.25 3.22 -12.81
N ILE A 80 7.45 3.03 -11.50
CA ILE A 80 6.66 3.70 -10.47
C ILE A 80 6.95 5.20 -10.40
N GLU A 81 8.12 5.65 -10.85
CA GLU A 81 8.50 7.06 -10.90
C GLU A 81 7.90 7.79 -12.11
N PHE A 82 7.63 7.08 -13.22
CA PHE A 82 7.15 7.66 -14.49
C PHE A 82 5.77 7.13 -14.93
N CYS A 83 4.96 6.63 -13.99
CA CYS A 83 3.67 6.04 -14.31
C CYS A 83 2.63 7.06 -14.82
N ASP A 84 1.92 6.73 -15.91
CA ASP A 84 0.81 7.51 -16.49
C ASP A 84 -0.50 7.40 -15.71
N SER A 85 -0.69 6.34 -14.91
CA SER A 85 -1.92 6.16 -14.15
C SER A 85 -2.01 7.12 -12.96
N LEU A 86 -3.10 7.89 -12.90
CA LEU A 86 -3.36 8.86 -11.83
C LEU A 86 -3.28 8.25 -10.43
N GLY A 87 -3.74 7.01 -10.25
CA GLY A 87 -3.71 6.33 -8.95
C GLY A 87 -2.29 6.06 -8.44
N MET A 88 -1.38 5.69 -9.33
CA MET A 88 0.02 5.46 -8.95
C MET A 88 0.78 6.77 -8.75
N GLN A 89 0.48 7.81 -9.54
CA GLN A 89 0.98 9.16 -9.30
C GLN A 89 0.55 9.66 -7.91
N LEU A 90 -0.71 9.41 -7.53
CA LEU A 90 -1.20 9.73 -6.19
C LEU A 90 -0.43 8.98 -5.11
N ILE A 91 -0.23 7.66 -5.25
CA ILE A 91 0.55 6.87 -4.28
C ILE A 91 1.98 7.42 -4.15
N HIS A 92 2.63 7.77 -5.27
CA HIS A 92 3.98 8.33 -5.27
C HIS A 92 4.03 9.68 -4.54
N ILE A 93 3.10 10.61 -4.85
CA ILE A 93 3.00 11.92 -4.20
C ILE A 93 2.76 11.78 -2.70
N LEU A 94 1.79 10.96 -2.29
CA LEU A 94 1.45 10.74 -0.88
C LEU A 94 2.59 10.06 -0.11
N THR A 95 3.34 9.16 -0.77
CA THR A 95 4.54 8.58 -0.18
C THR A 95 5.60 9.65 0.07
N GLY A 96 5.78 10.57 -0.88
CA GLY A 96 6.66 11.73 -0.71
C GLY A 96 6.24 12.65 0.45
N GLN A 97 4.93 12.87 0.65
CA GLN A 97 4.41 13.69 1.76
C GLN A 97 4.80 13.18 3.15
N ILE A 98 4.90 11.87 3.31
CA ILE A 98 5.33 11.25 4.58
C ILE A 98 6.85 11.02 4.64
N ASN A 99 7.61 11.70 3.78
CA ASN A 99 9.06 11.52 3.60
C ASN A 99 9.43 10.03 3.43
N GLY A 100 8.60 9.31 2.68
CA GLY A 100 8.72 7.89 2.45
C GLY A 100 9.36 7.53 1.11
N GLU A 101 9.71 6.27 0.98
CA GLU A 101 10.18 5.63 -0.23
C GLU A 101 9.30 4.41 -0.51
N ILE A 102 8.80 4.30 -1.75
CA ILE A 102 8.01 3.18 -2.21
C ILE A 102 8.86 2.25 -3.08
N THR A 103 8.72 0.95 -2.84
CA THR A 103 9.32 -0.11 -3.65
C THR A 103 8.25 -1.12 -4.06
N TYR A 104 8.45 -1.73 -5.22
CA TYR A 104 7.56 -2.74 -5.76
C TYR A 104 8.34 -4.03 -6.07
N THR A 105 7.76 -5.18 -5.71
CA THR A 105 8.28 -6.50 -6.13
C THR A 105 7.13 -7.42 -6.55
N ASN A 106 7.44 -8.40 -7.41
CA ASN A 106 6.49 -9.42 -7.86
C ASN A 106 7.14 -10.81 -7.83
N ASP A 107 7.32 -11.34 -6.62
CA ASP A 107 7.98 -12.64 -6.39
C ASP A 107 6.93 -13.73 -6.08
N GLY A 108 5.98 -13.91 -7.00
CA GLY A 108 4.80 -14.78 -6.81
C GLY A 108 3.64 -14.11 -6.07
N LYS A 109 3.84 -12.86 -5.60
CA LYS A 109 2.79 -11.97 -5.12
C LYS A 109 3.12 -10.52 -5.43
N SER A 110 2.13 -9.74 -5.83
CA SER A 110 2.28 -8.31 -6.07
C SER A 110 2.45 -7.58 -4.74
N THR A 111 3.62 -6.99 -4.49
CA THR A 111 3.96 -6.39 -3.19
C THR A 111 4.41 -4.94 -3.33
N PHE A 112 3.70 -4.04 -2.66
CA PHE A 112 4.12 -2.66 -2.44
C PHE A 112 4.67 -2.51 -1.03
N ARG A 113 5.82 -1.87 -0.91
CA ARG A 113 6.46 -1.60 0.38
C ARG A 113 6.83 -0.13 0.47
N ILE A 114 6.31 0.53 1.50
CA ILE A 114 6.55 1.94 1.77
C ILE A 114 7.32 2.05 3.08
N LYS A 115 8.54 2.57 3.02
CA LYS A 115 9.35 2.87 4.19
C LYS A 115 9.29 4.36 4.44
N PHE A 116 8.97 4.77 5.66
CA PHE A 116 8.86 6.19 6.01
C PHE A 116 9.28 6.42 7.45
N LYS A 117 9.64 7.66 7.75
CA LYS A 117 9.86 8.12 9.13
C LYS A 117 8.67 8.95 9.54
N LYS A 118 8.33 8.94 10.83
CA LYS A 118 7.33 9.88 11.35
C LYS A 118 7.83 11.31 11.07
N ALA A 119 6.94 12.20 10.64
CA ALA A 119 7.28 13.61 10.55
C ALA A 119 7.70 14.09 11.95
N GLU A 120 8.92 14.62 12.09
CA GLU A 120 9.32 15.26 13.35
C GLU A 120 8.43 16.49 13.56
N PRO A 121 7.91 16.73 14.78
CA PRO A 121 7.25 17.99 15.08
C PRO A 121 8.23 19.12 14.77
N ILE A 122 7.82 20.09 13.95
CA ILE A 122 8.59 21.32 13.77
C ILE A 122 8.61 21.99 15.15
N VAL A 123 9.76 21.92 15.83
CA VAL A 123 10.01 22.71 17.02
C VAL A 123 10.41 24.09 16.53
N ASP A 124 9.46 25.01 16.47
CA ASP A 124 9.78 26.43 16.25
C ASP A 124 10.74 26.88 17.36
N SER A 125 11.94 27.30 16.95
CA SER A 125 12.96 27.91 17.79
C SER A 125 12.70 29.40 18.01
#